data_AF-A0A554IFV4-F1
#
_entry.id   AF-A0A554IFV4-F1
#
_cell.length_a   1.000
_cell.length_b   1.000
_cell.length_c   1.000
_cell.angle_alpha   90.00
_cell.angle_beta   90.00
_cell.angle_gamma   90.00
#
_symmetry.space_group_name_H-M   'P 1'
#
loop_
_entity.id
_entity.type
_entity.pdbx_description
1 polymer ?
#
loop_
_entity_poly.entity_id
_entity_poly.type
_entity_poly.pdbx_seq_one_letter_code
_entity_poly.pdbx_strand_id
1 'polypeptide(L)' 'MKVYIAAPLFNEFEKNRNVEISEYLNSVGIYTYLPQKDEKIYIF' A
#
# COMPACT_ATOMS: atom_id res chain seq x y z
N MET A 1 2.42 4.96 -15.24
CA MET A 1 1.06 4.71 -14.71
C MET A 1 1.16 4.69 -13.18
N LYS A 2 0.25 5.37 -12.46
CA LYS A 2 0.23 5.37 -10.99
C LYS A 2 -0.97 4.58 -10.50
N VAL A 3 -0.76 3.60 -9.64
CA VAL A 3 -1.83 2.75 -9.08
C VAL A 3 -2.07 3.14 -7.62
N TYR A 4 -3.31 3.52 -7.30
CA TYR A 4 -3.74 3.82 -5.94
C TYR A 4 -4.26 2.55 -5.26
N ILE A 5 -3.67 2.16 -4.13
CA ILE A 5 -4.06 0.96 -3.39
C ILE A 5 -5.12 1.35 -2.34
N ALA A 6 -6.40 1.24 -2.71
CA ALA A 6 -7.57 1.52 -1.86
C ALA A 6 -8.01 0.29 -1.02
N ALA A 7 -7.06 -0.45 -0.44
CA ALA A 7 -7.35 -1.69 0.26
C ALA A 7 -7.62 -1.46 1.76
N PRO A 8 -8.43 -2.33 2.41
CA PRO A 8 -8.74 -2.25 3.84
C PRO A 8 -7.49 -2.39 4.72
N LEU A 9 -7.60 -1.88 5.95
CA LEU A 9 -6.48 -1.67 6.89
C LEU A 9 -6.86 -1.91 8.35
N PHE A 10 -7.82 -2.79 8.58
CA PHE A 10 -8.37 -3.00 9.90
C PHE A 10 -7.44 -3.80 10.82
N ASN A 11 -6.42 -4.47 10.26
CA ASN A 11 -5.44 -5.24 11.02
C ASN A 11 -4.04 -5.27 10.38
N GLU A 12 -3.04 -5.74 11.13
CA GLU A 12 -1.64 -5.84 10.67
C GLU A 12 -1.47 -6.76 9.46
N PHE A 13 -2.26 -7.83 9.35
CA PHE A 13 -2.20 -8.76 8.24
C PHE A 13 -2.59 -8.07 6.92
N GLU A 14 -3.68 -7.33 6.91
CA GLU A 14 -4.13 -6.53 5.75
C GLU A 14 -3.11 -5.47 5.38
N LYS A 15 -2.51 -4.81 6.38
CA LYS A 15 -1.45 -3.82 6.16
C LYS A 15 -0.22 -4.45 5.49
N ASN A 16 0.27 -5.57 5.99
CA ASN A 16 1.45 -6.26 5.43
C ASN A 16 1.19 -6.72 4.00
N ARG A 17 0.00 -7.29 3.74
CA ARG A 17 -0.41 -7.69 2.40
C ARG A 17 -0.42 -6.51 1.42
N ASN A 18 -0.91 -5.34 1.83
CA ASN A 18 -0.93 -4.16 0.97
C ASN A 18 0.48 -3.63 0.65
N VAL A 19 1.41 -3.74 1.61
CA VAL A 19 2.82 -3.41 1.40
C VAL A 19 3.47 -4.38 0.41
N GLU A 20 3.27 -5.70 0.58
CA GLU A 20 3.80 -6.72 -0.35
C GLU A 20 3.35 -6.47 -1.80
N ILE A 21 2.05 -6.15 -1.99
CA ILE A 21 1.52 -5.80 -3.31
C ILE A 21 2.17 -4.55 -3.87
N SER A 22 2.34 -3.50 -3.04
CA SER A 22 3.02 -2.27 -3.45
C SER A 22 4.47 -2.54 -3.89
N GLU A 23 5.21 -3.34 -3.13
CA GLU A 23 6.60 -3.71 -3.44
C GLU A 23 6.70 -4.52 -4.74
N TYR A 24 5.81 -5.51 -4.91
CA TYR A 24 5.74 -6.28 -6.15
C TYR A 24 5.47 -5.39 -7.36
N LEU A 25 4.48 -4.50 -7.29
CA LEU A 25 4.15 -3.57 -8.37
C LEU A 25 5.31 -2.61 -8.67
N ASN A 26 5.98 -2.09 -7.64
CA ASN A 26 7.16 -1.24 -7.83
C ASN A 26 8.31 -2.03 -8.50
N SER A 27 8.48 -3.31 -8.19
CA SER A 27 9.53 -4.16 -8.78
C SER A 27 9.37 -4.37 -10.30
N VAL A 28 8.13 -4.30 -10.81
CA VAL A 28 7.82 -4.39 -12.25
C VAL A 28 7.70 -3.01 -12.92
N GLY A 29 8.14 -1.94 -12.24
CA GLY A 29 8.14 -0.57 -12.78
C GLY A 29 6.81 0.17 -12.69
N ILE A 30 5.85 -0.36 -11.92
CA ILE A 30 4.56 0.29 -11.67
C ILE A 30 4.63 1.05 -10.36
N TYR A 31 4.63 2.38 -10.44
CA TYR A 31 4.60 3.22 -9.26
C TYR A 31 3.25 3.11 -8.54
N THR A 32 3.29 2.76 -7.27
CA THR A 32 2.10 2.66 -6.42
C THR A 32 2.06 3.79 -5.40
N TYR A 33 0.84 4.21 -5.04
CA TYR A 33 0.60 5.07 -3.90
C TYR A 33 -0.12 4.26 -2.82
N LEU A 34 0.52 4.17 -1.66
CA LEU A 34 0.03 3.42 -0.52
C LEU A 34 -0.05 4.40 0.67
N PRO A 35 -1.25 4.91 1.01
CA PRO A 35 -1.44 5.91 2.06
C PRO A 35 -0.80 5.58 3.42
N GLN A 36 -0.54 4.31 3.70
CA GLN A 36 0.05 3.77 4.93
C GLN A 36 1.57 3.92 4.98
N LYS A 37 2.20 4.08 3.81
CA LYS A 37 3.63 4.28 3.62
C LYS A 37 3.93 5.74 3.29
N ASP A 38 3.13 6.30 2.39
CA ASP A 38 3.37 7.61 1.79
C ASP A 38 2.75 8.75 2.61
N GLU A 39 1.70 8.45 3.40
CA GLU A 39 1.13 9.37 4.37
C GLU A 39 1.21 8.75 5.77
N LYS A 40 1.46 9.56 6.81
CA LYS A 40 1.35 9.10 8.20
C LYS A 40 -0.13 9.08 8.62
N ILE A 41 -0.98 8.37 7.88
CA ILE A 41 -2.38 8.22 8.26
C ILE A 41 -2.43 7.14 9.34
N TYR A 42 -2.41 7.59 10.59
CA TYR A 42 -2.81 6.80 11.74
C TYR A 42 -4.33 6.63 11.66
N ILE A 43 -4.78 5.43 11.28
CA ILE A 43 -6.17 5.05 11.43
C ILE A 43 -6.32 4.60 12.88
N PHE A 44 -7.04 5.39 13.67
CA PHE A 44 -7.34 5.14 15.09
C PHE A 44 -8.23 3.89 15.26
#